data_AF-A0A429ZSZ6-F1
#
_entry.id   AF-A0A429ZSZ6-F1
#
_cell.length_a   1.000
_cell.length_b   1.000
_cell.length_c   1.000
_cell.angle_alpha   90.00
_cell.angle_beta   90.00
_cell.angle_gamma   90.00
#
_symmetry.space_group_name_H-M   'P 1'
#
loop_
_entity.id
_entity.type
_entity.pdbx_description
1 polymer ?
#
loop_
_entity_poly.entity_id
_entity_poly.type
_entity_poly.pdbx_seq_one_letter_code
_entity_poly.pdbx_strand_id
1 'polypeptide(L)'
;MTIVGYAYTTEDKGYLSSQLEKLGKHGCDKIVLETDGLKTVTHPHVELEAAIETMEAGDKLVIFELVCLGKSIIQLAEFITELDEKGIDLIVLEKEADVASIDDATYTAMIKNMAQMEKAIIRERTSRGLEEARRNGRIGGRPRISEETVERIQFLYHNNKYTLRQIAEECNISLGTAYKYTQER
;
A
#
# COMPACT_ATOMS: atom_id res chain seq x y z
N MET A 1 -16.67 -18.26 16.56
CA MET A 1 -17.23 -16.96 16.15
C MET A 1 -16.90 -15.98 17.25
N THR A 2 -15.74 -15.37 17.13
CA THR A 2 -15.21 -14.37 18.05
C THR A 2 -15.39 -13.00 17.43
N ILE A 3 -15.78 -12.02 18.26
CA ILE A 3 -15.99 -10.63 17.88
C ILE A 3 -14.79 -9.83 18.38
N VAL A 4 -13.93 -9.42 17.47
CA VAL A 4 -12.73 -8.62 17.75
C VAL A 4 -13.03 -7.17 17.43
N GLY A 5 -13.08 -6.32 18.45
CA GLY A 5 -13.15 -4.88 18.29
C GLY A 5 -11.78 -4.29 18.02
N TYR A 6 -11.69 -3.27 17.17
CA TYR A 6 -10.46 -2.53 16.93
C TYR A 6 -10.69 -1.03 17.12
N ALA A 7 -9.81 -0.42 17.91
CA ALA A 7 -9.76 1.01 18.17
C ALA A 7 -8.34 1.51 17.95
N TYR A 8 -8.20 2.80 17.69
CA TYR A 8 -6.89 3.44 17.59
C TYR A 8 -6.83 4.72 18.43
N THR A 9 -5.67 4.99 19.00
CA THR A 9 -5.43 6.20 19.78
C THR A 9 -5.15 7.39 18.87
N THR A 10 -5.79 8.52 19.16
CA THR A 10 -5.43 9.83 18.61
C THR A 10 -5.02 10.77 19.73
N GLU A 11 -4.58 11.99 19.40
CA GLU A 11 -4.41 13.06 20.39
C GLU A 11 -5.73 13.40 21.11
N ASP A 12 -6.87 13.15 20.46
CA ASP A 12 -8.20 13.34 21.02
C ASP A 12 -8.63 12.14 21.89
N LYS A 13 -8.46 12.30 23.20
CA LYS A 13 -8.90 11.31 24.20
C LYS A 13 -10.42 11.08 24.21
N GLY A 14 -11.22 12.07 23.81
CA GLY A 14 -12.68 11.96 23.73
C GLY A 14 -13.12 11.04 22.59
N TYR A 15 -12.41 11.11 21.47
CA TYR A 15 -12.63 10.24 20.33
C TYR A 15 -12.30 8.77 20.66
N LEU A 16 -11.16 8.49 21.30
CA LEU A 16 -10.84 7.14 21.79
C LEU A 16 -11.90 6.60 22.75
N SER A 17 -12.36 7.44 23.68
CA SER A 17 -13.39 7.05 24.65
C SER A 17 -14.70 6.64 23.95
N SER A 18 -15.09 7.38 22.90
CA SER A 18 -16.28 7.09 22.08
C SER A 18 -16.16 5.76 21.33
N GLN A 19 -14.99 5.49 20.75
CA GLN A 19 -14.71 4.20 20.08
C GLN A 19 -14.88 3.04 21.08
N LEU A 20 -14.20 3.11 22.23
CA LEU A 20 -14.24 2.04 23.23
C LEU A 20 -15.64 1.82 23.81
N GLU A 21 -16.40 2.89 24.05
CA GLU A 21 -17.79 2.78 24.54
C GLU A 21 -18.68 2.04 23.53
N LYS A 22 -18.57 2.38 22.24
CA LYS A 22 -19.37 1.78 21.18
C LYS A 22 -18.98 0.32 20.92
N LEU A 23 -17.68 0.01 20.89
CA LEU A 23 -17.17 -1.35 20.77
C LEU A 23 -17.60 -2.22 21.97
N GLY A 24 -17.54 -1.66 23.18
CA GLY A 24 -18.02 -2.31 24.40
C GLY A 24 -19.53 -2.59 24.36
N LYS A 25 -20.33 -1.62 23.92
CA LYS A 25 -21.78 -1.77 23.73
C LYS A 25 -22.16 -2.80 22.68
N HIS A 26 -21.34 -2.97 21.64
CA HIS A 26 -21.55 -4.00 20.62
C HIS A 26 -21.30 -5.42 21.14
N GLY A 27 -20.54 -5.57 22.24
CA GLY A 27 -20.25 -6.86 22.84
C GLY A 27 -19.03 -7.57 22.24
N CYS A 28 -17.97 -6.82 21.93
CA CYS A 28 -16.71 -7.40 21.46
C CYS A 28 -16.07 -8.29 22.56
N ASP A 29 -15.64 -9.50 22.21
CA ASP A 29 -14.95 -10.43 23.10
C ASP A 29 -13.54 -9.93 23.48
N LYS A 30 -12.88 -9.30 22.50
CA LYS A 30 -11.55 -8.70 22.64
C LYS A 30 -11.56 -7.35 21.97
N ILE A 31 -10.93 -6.35 22.59
CA ILE A 31 -10.68 -5.05 21.95
C ILE A 31 -9.17 -4.90 21.76
N VAL A 32 -8.77 -4.70 20.52
CA VAL A 32 -7.40 -4.42 20.08
C VAL A 32 -7.27 -2.91 19.99
N LEU A 33 -6.26 -2.37 20.67
CA LEU A 33 -5.97 -0.94 20.69
C LEU A 33 -4.66 -0.67 19.98
N GLU A 34 -4.74 0.00 18.83
CA GLU A 34 -3.56 0.52 18.16
C GLU A 34 -3.10 1.80 18.86
N THR A 35 -1.90 1.78 19.43
CA THR A 35 -1.31 2.98 20.02
C THR A 35 -0.39 3.63 19.01
N ASP A 36 -0.72 4.84 18.59
CA ASP A 36 0.09 5.60 17.66
C ASP A 36 1.39 5.99 18.40
N GLY A 37 2.44 5.23 18.14
CA GLY A 37 3.78 5.62 18.53
C GLY A 37 4.10 6.88 17.76
N LEU A 38 4.12 8.04 18.44
CA LEU A 38 4.58 9.35 17.95
C LEU A 38 6.00 9.36 17.32
N LYS A 39 6.61 8.21 17.01
CA LYS A 39 7.90 8.05 16.35
C LYS A 39 7.86 6.80 15.46
N THR A 40 8.32 6.98 14.23
CA THR A 40 8.60 5.96 13.18
C THR A 40 7.43 5.50 12.30
N VAL A 41 7.18 6.30 11.25
CA VAL A 41 6.39 6.02 10.05
C VAL A 41 7.04 4.90 9.24
N THR A 42 6.94 3.65 9.69
CA THR A 42 7.40 2.51 8.89
C THR A 42 6.41 1.36 8.88
N HIS A 43 5.63 1.15 9.96
CA HIS A 43 4.56 0.15 10.01
C HIS A 43 3.39 0.68 10.87
N PRO A 44 2.45 1.47 10.31
CA PRO A 44 1.20 1.75 11.00
C PRO A 44 0.36 0.47 11.05
N HIS A 45 -0.32 0.20 12.16
CA HIS A 45 -1.29 -0.90 12.34
C HIS A 45 -0.76 -2.30 12.74
N VAL A 46 0.33 -2.36 13.53
CA VAL A 46 0.93 -3.65 13.95
C VAL A 46 -0.04 -4.49 14.78
N GLU A 47 -0.80 -3.86 15.68
CA GLU A 47 -1.75 -4.57 16.54
C GLU A 47 -2.95 -5.08 15.74
N LEU A 48 -3.40 -4.32 14.74
CA LEU A 48 -4.44 -4.77 13.81
C LEU A 48 -4.01 -6.01 13.02
N GLU A 49 -2.81 -5.97 12.44
CA GLU A 49 -2.28 -7.09 11.64
C GLU A 49 -2.13 -8.34 12.49
N ALA A 50 -1.52 -8.20 13.68
CA ALA A 50 -1.39 -9.30 14.64
C ALA A 50 -2.74 -9.87 15.08
N ALA A 51 -3.77 -9.02 15.23
CA ALA A 51 -5.11 -9.49 15.55
C ALA A 51 -5.70 -10.33 14.42
N ILE A 52 -5.62 -9.86 13.18
CA ILE A 52 -6.16 -10.56 11.99
C ILE A 52 -5.46 -11.89 11.75
N GLU A 53 -4.16 -12.00 12.04
CA GLU A 53 -3.43 -13.28 11.97
C GLU A 53 -3.98 -14.34 12.92
N THR A 54 -4.58 -13.93 14.05
CA THR A 54 -5.15 -14.84 15.05
C THR A 54 -6.63 -15.15 14.82
N MET A 55 -7.29 -14.46 13.88
CA MET A 55 -8.71 -14.64 13.60
C MET A 55 -8.94 -15.83 12.65
N GLU A 56 -10.07 -16.50 12.83
CA GLU A 56 -10.48 -17.64 12.02
C GLU A 56 -11.68 -17.28 11.12
N ALA A 57 -11.94 -18.12 10.12
CA ALA A 57 -13.10 -17.95 9.26
C ALA A 57 -14.41 -17.99 10.07
N GLY A 58 -15.27 -17.00 9.84
CA GLY A 58 -16.50 -16.75 10.58
C GLY A 58 -16.34 -15.73 11.71
N ASP A 59 -15.13 -15.34 12.09
CA ASP A 59 -14.91 -14.28 13.07
C ASP A 59 -15.27 -12.90 12.50
N LYS A 60 -15.46 -11.92 13.40
CA LYS A 60 -15.89 -10.57 13.04
C LYS A 60 -14.92 -9.53 13.53
N LEU A 61 -14.47 -8.66 12.63
CA LEU A 61 -13.72 -7.47 12.96
C LEU A 61 -14.69 -6.29 13.07
N VAL A 62 -14.80 -5.70 14.25
CA VAL A 62 -15.70 -4.57 14.53
C VAL A 62 -14.89 -3.31 14.70
N ILE A 63 -15.22 -2.27 13.94
CA ILE A 63 -14.60 -0.95 14.04
C ILE A 63 -15.64 0.12 14.31
N PHE A 64 -15.21 1.21 14.93
CA PHE A 64 -16.10 2.37 15.14
C PHE A 64 -16.47 3.00 13.80
N GLU A 65 -15.48 3.38 12.99
CA GLU A 65 -15.67 3.93 11.64
C GLU A 65 -14.47 3.57 10.75
N LEU A 66 -14.58 3.73 9.43
CA LEU A 66 -13.51 3.37 8.49
C LEU A 66 -12.20 4.14 8.73
N VAL A 67 -12.29 5.36 9.26
CA VAL A 67 -11.12 6.21 9.57
C VAL A 67 -10.19 5.52 10.56
N CYS A 68 -10.71 4.65 11.43
CA CYS A 68 -9.91 3.89 12.38
C CYS A 68 -8.81 3.05 11.74
N LEU A 69 -9.04 2.58 10.51
CA LEU A 69 -8.10 1.73 9.80
C LEU A 69 -6.93 2.51 9.21
N GLY A 70 -6.95 3.85 9.19
CA GLY A 70 -5.84 4.67 8.67
C GLY A 70 -5.50 4.44 7.18
N LYS A 71 -6.42 3.84 6.42
CA LYS A 71 -6.21 3.40 5.04
C LYS A 71 -6.88 4.35 4.05
N SER A 72 -6.21 4.63 2.93
CA SER A 72 -6.85 5.23 1.74
C SER A 72 -7.94 4.32 1.17
N ILE A 73 -8.85 4.82 0.32
CA ILE A 73 -9.94 3.99 -0.23
C ILE A 73 -9.42 2.75 -0.99
N ILE A 74 -8.26 2.89 -1.66
CA ILE A 74 -7.61 1.80 -2.39
C ILE A 74 -7.12 0.74 -1.40
N GLN A 75 -6.45 1.17 -0.33
CA GLN A 75 -5.97 0.28 0.72
C GLN A 75 -7.12 -0.35 1.51
N LEU A 76 -8.23 0.38 1.72
CA LEU A 76 -9.44 -0.15 2.36
C LEU A 76 -10.05 -1.27 1.52
N ALA A 77 -10.18 -1.09 0.21
CA ALA A 77 -10.70 -2.13 -0.66
C ALA A 77 -9.81 -3.38 -0.69
N GLU A 78 -8.49 -3.20 -0.68
CA GLU A 78 -7.51 -4.30 -0.58
C GLU A 78 -7.64 -5.03 0.75
N PHE A 79 -7.72 -4.28 1.85
CA PHE A 79 -7.91 -4.82 3.19
C PHE A 79 -9.23 -5.59 3.35
N ILE A 80 -10.35 -5.05 2.86
CA ILE A 80 -11.63 -5.75 2.87
C ILE A 80 -11.55 -7.04 2.04
N THR A 81 -10.84 -7.02 0.92
CA THR A 81 -10.65 -8.23 0.10
C THR A 81 -9.84 -9.29 0.84
N GLU A 82 -8.81 -8.89 1.59
CA GLU A 82 -8.03 -9.80 2.44
C GLU A 82 -8.89 -10.42 3.55
N LEU A 83 -9.76 -9.63 4.19
CA LEU A 83 -10.70 -10.14 5.19
C LEU A 83 -11.67 -11.16 4.59
N ASP A 84 -12.25 -10.87 3.42
CA ASP A 84 -13.14 -11.79 2.72
C ASP A 84 -12.44 -13.11 2.36
N GLU A 85 -11.19 -13.05 1.92
CA GLU A 85 -10.37 -14.24 1.60
C GLU A 85 -10.10 -15.10 2.85
N LYS A 86 -9.98 -14.47 4.02
CA LYS A 86 -9.87 -15.14 5.32
C LYS A 86 -11.23 -15.57 5.90
N GLY A 87 -12.33 -15.17 5.27
CA GLY A 87 -13.69 -15.42 5.76
C GLY A 87 -14.03 -14.62 7.03
N ILE A 88 -13.43 -13.45 7.21
CA ILE A 88 -13.66 -12.56 8.36
C ILE A 88 -14.64 -11.46 7.94
N ASP A 89 -15.72 -11.28 8.71
CA ASP A 89 -16.70 -10.22 8.45
C ASP A 89 -16.21 -8.88 9.02
N LEU A 90 -16.25 -7.82 8.22
CA LEU A 90 -16.04 -6.45 8.71
C LEU A 90 -17.37 -5.80 9.10
N ILE A 91 -17.48 -5.33 10.34
CA ILE A 91 -18.62 -4.57 10.87
C ILE A 91 -18.19 -3.13 11.15
N VAL A 92 -18.95 -2.16 10.63
CA VAL A 92 -18.72 -0.74 10.86
C VAL A 92 -19.86 -0.17 11.68
N LEU A 93 -19.58 0.28 12.91
CA LEU A 93 -20.60 0.70 13.86
C LEU A 93 -21.20 2.08 13.56
N GLU A 94 -20.39 3.01 13.07
CA GLU A 94 -20.82 4.33 12.62
C GLU A 94 -20.62 4.48 11.12
N LYS A 95 -21.72 4.86 10.48
CA LYS A 95 -21.83 5.08 9.04
C LYS A 95 -22.52 6.42 8.85
N GLU A 96 -22.13 7.17 7.83
CA GLU A 96 -22.83 8.43 7.52
C GLU A 96 -24.33 8.19 7.32
N ALA A 97 -25.15 9.19 7.68
CA ALA A 97 -26.61 9.06 7.73
C ALA A 97 -27.22 8.55 6.40
N ASP A 98 -26.64 8.94 5.27
CA ASP A 98 -27.09 8.55 3.93
C ASP A 98 -26.83 7.06 3.61
N VAL A 99 -25.89 6.42 4.32
CA VAL A 99 -25.51 5.00 4.13
C VAL A 99 -25.75 4.15 5.39
N ALA A 100 -26.30 4.73 6.45
CA ALA A 100 -26.56 4.04 7.72
C ALA A 100 -27.58 2.89 7.60
N SER A 101 -28.47 2.96 6.61
CA SER A 101 -29.48 1.92 6.34
C SER A 101 -28.94 0.71 5.57
N ILE A 102 -27.71 0.81 5.05
CA ILE A 102 -27.09 -0.20 4.20
C ILE A 102 -26.39 -1.24 5.08
N ASP A 103 -26.60 -2.52 4.77
CA ASP A 103 -25.89 -3.62 5.43
C ASP A 103 -24.37 -3.59 5.17
N ASP A 104 -23.58 -4.27 6.00
CA ASP A 104 -22.12 -4.22 5.91
C ASP A 104 -21.56 -4.83 4.61
N ALA A 105 -22.21 -5.84 4.03
CA ALA A 105 -21.78 -6.46 2.78
C ALA A 105 -21.98 -5.50 1.60
N THR A 106 -23.10 -4.80 1.56
CA THR A 106 -23.37 -3.78 0.55
C THR A 106 -22.47 -2.56 0.73
N TYR A 107 -22.21 -2.15 1.98
CA TYR A 107 -21.31 -1.04 2.29
C TYR A 107 -19.86 -1.33 1.86
N THR A 108 -19.35 -2.53 2.16
CA THR A 108 -18.02 -2.98 1.74
C THR A 108 -17.91 -3.13 0.22
N ALA A 109 -18.94 -3.63 -0.46
CA ALA A 109 -19.00 -3.66 -1.92
C ALA A 109 -18.95 -2.26 -2.55
N MET A 110 -19.64 -1.28 -1.96
CA MET A 110 -19.59 0.12 -2.38
C MET A 110 -18.16 0.67 -2.29
N ILE A 111 -17.46 0.42 -1.18
CA ILE A 111 -16.05 0.84 -1.00
C ILE A 111 -15.14 0.23 -2.08
N LYS A 112 -15.30 -1.07 -2.38
CA LYS A 112 -14.53 -1.73 -3.44
C LYS A 112 -14.77 -1.09 -4.81
N ASN A 113 -16.00 -0.75 -5.14
CA ASN A 113 -16.34 -0.06 -6.39
C ASN A 113 -15.72 1.35 -6.44
N MET A 114 -15.79 2.11 -5.35
CA MET A 114 -15.17 3.43 -5.26
C MET A 114 -13.66 3.36 -5.45
N ALA A 115 -13.00 2.35 -4.88
CA ALA A 115 -11.57 2.13 -5.08
C ALA A 115 -11.21 1.82 -6.55
N GLN A 116 -12.03 1.05 -7.25
CA GLN A 116 -11.85 0.81 -8.69
C GLN A 116 -11.99 2.10 -9.51
N MET A 117 -12.98 2.93 -9.18
CA MET A 117 -13.16 4.24 -9.81
C MET A 117 -11.96 5.15 -9.56
N GLU A 118 -11.46 5.20 -8.33
CA GLU A 118 -10.29 6.01 -7.98
C GLU A 118 -9.02 5.52 -8.71
N LYS A 119 -8.77 4.21 -8.77
CA LYS A 119 -7.68 3.62 -9.57
C LYS A 119 -7.78 4.04 -11.05
N ALA A 120 -8.98 4.04 -11.62
CA ALA A 120 -9.20 4.47 -13.00
C ALA A 120 -8.91 5.97 -13.20
N ILE A 121 -9.36 6.83 -12.27
CA ILE A 121 -9.11 8.28 -12.31
C ILE A 121 -7.62 8.58 -12.21
N ILE A 122 -6.91 7.94 -11.28
CA ILE A 122 -5.46 8.11 -11.12
C ILE A 122 -4.75 7.70 -12.41
N ARG A 123 -5.07 6.53 -12.97
CA ARG A 123 -4.48 6.03 -14.20
C ARG A 123 -4.66 7.00 -15.37
N GLU A 124 -5.88 7.53 -15.54
CA GLU A 124 -6.19 8.48 -16.61
C GLU A 124 -5.40 9.79 -16.45
N ARG A 125 -5.38 10.36 -15.24
CA ARG A 125 -4.61 11.57 -14.92
C ARG A 125 -3.11 11.37 -15.18
N THR A 126 -2.56 10.23 -14.75
CA THR A 126 -1.15 9.88 -14.97
C THR A 126 -0.85 9.71 -16.46
N SER A 127 -1.71 9.02 -17.21
CA SER A 127 -1.52 8.82 -18.66
C SER A 127 -1.49 10.16 -19.40
N ARG A 128 -2.46 11.02 -19.15
CA ARG A 128 -2.53 12.36 -19.74
C ARG A 128 -1.30 13.20 -19.42
N GLY A 129 -0.85 13.20 -18.16
CA GLY A 129 0.37 13.91 -17.75
C GLY A 129 1.64 13.36 -18.42
N LEU A 130 1.75 12.04 -18.57
CA LEU A 130 2.86 11.40 -19.29
C LEU A 130 2.86 11.76 -20.78
N GLU A 131 1.70 11.75 -21.43
CA GLU A 131 1.57 12.15 -22.83
C GLU A 131 1.98 13.61 -23.04
N GLU A 132 1.52 14.51 -22.18
CA GLU A 132 1.90 15.93 -22.23
C GLU A 132 3.40 16.11 -22.03
N ALA A 133 3.98 15.43 -21.04
CA ALA A 133 5.42 15.48 -20.81
C ALA A 133 6.22 14.94 -22.01
N ARG A 134 5.76 13.87 -22.66
CA ARG A 134 6.37 13.33 -23.89
C ARG A 134 6.28 14.31 -25.05
N ARG A 135 5.14 15.00 -25.24
CA ARG A 135 5.00 16.06 -26.25
C ARG A 135 5.99 17.20 -26.01
N ASN A 136 6.29 17.49 -24.75
CA ASN A 136 7.29 18.49 -24.34
C ASN A 136 8.74 17.94 -24.35
N GLY A 137 8.98 16.77 -24.95
CA GLY A 137 10.33 16.20 -25.13
C GLY A 137 10.84 15.34 -23.96
N ARG A 138 10.05 15.10 -22.92
CA ARG A 138 10.44 14.20 -21.82
C ARG A 138 10.27 12.74 -22.23
N ILE A 139 11.39 12.03 -22.37
CA ILE A 139 11.41 10.59 -22.75
C ILE A 139 10.87 9.68 -21.62
N GLY A 140 11.19 10.01 -20.36
CA GLY A 140 10.86 9.18 -19.20
C GLY A 140 11.76 7.94 -19.05
N GLY A 141 11.45 7.07 -18.09
CA GLY A 141 12.24 5.86 -17.81
C GLY A 141 13.52 6.09 -17.01
N ARG A 142 14.27 5.00 -16.75
CA ARG A 142 15.58 5.07 -16.07
C ARG A 142 16.58 5.76 -17.01
N PRO A 143 17.30 6.80 -16.55
CA PRO A 143 18.35 7.43 -17.35
C PRO A 143 19.38 6.40 -17.84
N ARG A 144 19.84 6.56 -19.09
CA ARG A 144 20.99 5.79 -19.59
C ARG A 144 22.25 6.20 -18.83
N ILE A 145 23.22 5.30 -18.74
CA ILE A 145 24.56 5.65 -18.26
C ILE A 145 25.18 6.69 -19.20
N SER A 146 26.15 7.48 -18.72
CA SER A 146 26.77 8.52 -19.54
C SER A 146 27.46 7.92 -20.77
N GLU A 147 27.50 8.67 -21.87
CA GLU A 147 28.21 8.26 -23.10
C GLU A 147 29.68 7.96 -22.79
N GLU A 148 30.32 8.77 -21.93
CA GLU A 148 31.69 8.51 -21.44
C GLU A 148 31.83 7.12 -20.80
N THR A 149 30.85 6.70 -20.00
CA THR A 149 30.87 5.35 -19.39
C THR A 149 30.68 4.27 -20.45
N VAL A 150 29.81 4.49 -21.45
CA VAL A 150 29.61 3.55 -22.57
C VAL A 150 30.90 3.38 -23.36
N GLU A 151 31.54 4.49 -23.76
CA GLU A 151 32.81 4.49 -24.48
C GLU A 151 33.91 3.79 -23.67
N ARG A 152 33.95 4.04 -22.35
CA ARG A 152 34.92 3.38 -21.46
C ARG A 152 34.72 1.87 -21.41
N ILE A 153 33.48 1.40 -21.31
CA ILE A 153 33.15 -0.04 -21.34
C ILE A 153 33.61 -0.66 -22.65
N GLN A 154 33.26 -0.05 -23.78
CA GLN A 154 33.59 -0.55 -25.11
C GLN A 154 35.10 -0.59 -25.33
N PHE A 155 35.82 0.46 -24.91
CA PHE A 155 37.28 0.52 -24.97
C PHE A 155 37.95 -0.60 -24.15
N LEU A 156 37.52 -0.81 -22.90
CA LEU A 156 38.10 -1.84 -22.04
C LEU A 156 37.81 -3.25 -22.57
N TYR A 157 36.62 -3.46 -23.16
CA TYR A 157 36.24 -4.73 -23.77
C TYR A 157 37.05 -5.04 -25.02
N HIS A 158 37.19 -4.08 -25.96
CA HIS A 158 37.93 -4.28 -27.21
C HIS A 158 39.43 -4.50 -27.02
N ASN A 159 40.00 -4.00 -25.92
CA ASN A 159 41.40 -4.24 -25.59
C ASN A 159 41.70 -5.68 -25.13
N ASN A 160 40.71 -6.58 -25.04
CA ASN A 160 40.82 -8.03 -24.75
C ASN A 160 41.65 -8.40 -23.49
N LYS A 161 41.90 -7.43 -22.59
CA LYS A 161 42.68 -7.60 -21.36
C LYS A 161 41.83 -7.60 -20.10
N TYR A 162 40.55 -7.24 -20.22
CA TYR A 162 39.64 -7.10 -19.09
C TYR A 162 38.48 -8.08 -19.22
N THR A 163 38.21 -8.79 -18.13
CA THR A 163 36.97 -9.56 -17.99
C THR A 163 35.80 -8.63 -17.78
N LEU A 164 34.58 -9.06 -18.14
CA LEU A 164 33.36 -8.27 -17.90
C LEU A 164 33.19 -7.84 -16.43
N ARG A 165 33.67 -8.66 -15.49
CA ARG A 165 33.63 -8.33 -14.05
C ARG A 165 34.57 -7.19 -13.70
N GLN A 166 35.78 -7.19 -14.24
CA GLN A 166 36.74 -6.11 -14.07
C GLN A 166 36.25 -4.81 -14.73
N ILE A 167 35.60 -4.90 -15.89
CA ILE A 167 35.00 -3.73 -16.56
C ILE A 167 33.87 -3.14 -15.70
N ALA A 168 33.03 -4.00 -15.11
CA ALA A 168 31.94 -3.59 -14.24
C ALA A 168 32.46 -2.88 -12.97
N GLU A 169 33.52 -3.43 -12.35
CA GLU A 169 34.18 -2.82 -11.19
C GLU A 169 34.82 -1.47 -11.54
N GLU A 170 35.57 -1.39 -12.63
CA GLU A 170 36.26 -0.16 -13.03
C GLU A 170 35.32 0.96 -13.48
N CYS A 171 34.21 0.61 -14.13
CA CYS A 171 33.19 1.59 -14.52
C CYS A 171 32.14 1.83 -13.41
N ASN A 172 32.28 1.20 -12.24
CA ASN A 172 31.34 1.27 -11.11
C ASN A 172 29.87 1.02 -11.51
N ILE A 173 29.64 -0.04 -12.29
CA ILE A 173 28.32 -0.45 -12.79
C ILE A 173 28.07 -1.93 -12.52
N SER A 174 26.81 -2.36 -12.63
CA SER A 174 26.49 -3.78 -12.53
C SER A 174 27.02 -4.56 -13.73
N LEU A 175 27.33 -5.84 -13.52
CA LEU A 175 27.77 -6.76 -14.58
C LEU A 175 26.79 -6.83 -15.75
N GLY A 176 25.48 -6.79 -15.47
CA GLY A 176 24.44 -6.79 -16.50
C GLY A 176 24.46 -5.52 -17.36
N THR A 177 24.73 -4.35 -16.75
CA THR A 177 24.90 -3.09 -17.48
C THR A 177 26.18 -3.12 -18.33
N ALA A 178 27.30 -3.60 -17.77
CA ALA A 178 28.55 -3.74 -18.51
C ALA A 178 28.37 -4.65 -19.74
N TYR A 179 27.78 -5.84 -19.55
CA TYR A 179 27.51 -6.76 -20.66
C TYR A 179 26.58 -6.14 -21.71
N LYS A 180 25.48 -5.50 -21.30
CA LYS A 180 24.54 -4.85 -22.22
C LYS A 180 25.23 -3.86 -23.16
N TYR A 181 26.07 -2.97 -22.62
CA TYR A 181 26.74 -1.92 -23.40
C TYR A 181 27.97 -2.40 -24.18
N THR A 182 28.41 -3.65 -24.00
CA THR A 182 29.38 -4.28 -24.91
C THR A 182 28.75 -4.78 -26.21
N GLN A 183 27.42 -4.95 -26.26
CA GLN A 183 26.70 -5.47 -27.44
C GLN A 183 25.84 -4.43 -28.16
N GLU A 184 25.55 -3.28 -27.54
CA GLU A 184 24.92 -2.14 -28.23
C GLU A 184 25.94 -1.48 -29.18
N ARG A 185 25.59 -1.43 -30.47
CA ARG A 185 26.30 -0.66 -31.52
C ARG A 185 25.86 0.79 -31.53
#